data_AF-A0A819AUJ3-F1
#
_entry.id   AF-A0A819AUJ3-F1
#
_cell.length_a   1.000
_cell.length_b   1.000
_cell.length_c   1.000
_cell.angle_alpha   90.00
_cell.angle_beta   90.00
_cell.angle_gamma   90.00
#
_symmetry.space_group_name_H-M   'P 1'
#
loop_
_entity.id
_entity.type
_entity.pdbx_description
1 polymer ?
#
loop_
_entity_poly.entity_id
_entity_poly.type
_entity_poly.pdbx_seq_one_letter_code
_entity_poly.pdbx_strand_id
1 'polypeptide(L)'
;MSSTDIQRIELLIRISNQISRYFSIFIFFGGTIGNIFNIIILSDRSIRKLPSVFLFLIASIASLIAIHLGLITRMLSGWASDPTYTIGWLCKLRTFLVFVSRAVVFWLFVLATIDRLLLSSSENRQRRLSTMKNAQRGALFVIIMSIIIYAQLFYCYEANLTNAPFQCYAKSSSCQLLTDMTFASFTTIVPLLLMLIFGLMTISNIRESHRRLCQTSIETMTHRLSPSQQRSKKMERHLLFMVFTQVLVLAILTLPQAIQRLYAAFIGPYNSQLQATKDMFVYNIVLLLTYLASAMPFYIYTLTGGTLFRKPLLNLMQRIYRLISCRRF
;
A
#
# COMPACT_ATOMS: atom_id res chain seq x y z
N MET A 1 -35.95 21.83 0.64
CA MET A 1 -34.94 21.28 1.57
C MET A 1 -35.23 21.84 2.95
N SER A 2 -35.33 21.03 4.01
CA SER A 2 -35.67 21.58 5.34
C SER A 2 -34.47 22.33 5.94
N SER A 3 -34.72 23.25 6.89
CA SER A 3 -33.66 23.92 7.66
C SER A 3 -32.77 22.92 8.42
N THR A 4 -33.35 21.82 8.90
CA THR A 4 -32.63 20.72 9.55
C THR A 4 -31.71 19.95 8.59
N ASP A 5 -32.08 19.80 7.31
CA ASP A 5 -31.22 19.16 6.31
C ASP A 5 -30.02 20.04 5.95
N ILE A 6 -30.21 21.35 5.85
CA ILE A 6 -29.13 22.32 5.60
C ILE A 6 -28.09 22.27 6.73
N GLN A 7 -28.54 22.32 7.99
CA GLN A 7 -27.65 22.23 9.16
C GLN A 7 -26.87 20.91 9.20
N ARG A 8 -27.51 19.79 8.84
CA ARG A 8 -26.83 18.48 8.77
C ARG A 8 -25.77 18.44 7.67
N ILE A 9 -26.06 19.01 6.50
CA ILE A 9 -25.10 19.10 5.39
C ILE A 9 -23.88 19.91 5.81
N GLU A 10 -24.07 21.10 6.37
CA GLU A 10 -22.98 21.97 6.83
C GLU A 10 -22.13 21.30 7.91
N LEU A 11 -22.77 20.64 8.87
CA LEU A 11 -22.07 19.90 9.92
C LEU A 11 -21.20 18.76 9.34
N LEU A 12 -21.75 17.96 8.43
CA LEU A 12 -21.01 16.87 7.78
C LEU A 12 -19.81 17.39 6.98
N ILE A 13 -19.99 18.46 6.22
CA ILE A 13 -18.89 19.10 5.46
C ILE A 13 -17.81 19.60 6.41
N ARG A 14 -18.19 20.28 7.49
CA ARG A 14 -17.26 20.80 8.49
C ARG A 14 -16.45 19.68 9.13
N ILE A 15 -17.11 18.61 9.60
CA ILE A 15 -16.44 17.46 10.20
C ILE A 15 -15.53 16.76 9.17
N SER A 16 -16.00 16.56 7.94
CA SER A 16 -15.21 15.95 6.86
C SER A 16 -13.92 16.71 6.60
N ASN A 17 -13.99 18.05 6.57
CA ASN A 17 -12.84 18.91 6.35
C ASN A 17 -11.84 18.86 7.52
N GLN A 18 -12.32 18.86 8.76
CA GLN A 18 -11.45 18.76 9.94
C GLN A 18 -10.73 17.41 10.01
N ILE A 19 -11.47 16.31 9.79
CA ILE A 19 -10.89 14.95 9.72
C ILE A 19 -9.87 14.89 8.58
N SER A 20 -10.25 15.32 7.38
CA SER A 20 -9.37 15.31 6.22
C SER A 20 -8.10 16.12 6.47
N ARG A 21 -8.19 17.27 7.14
CA ARG A 21 -7.02 18.10 7.44
C ARG A 21 -6.10 17.44 8.45
N TYR A 22 -6.57 17.20 9.67
CA TYR A 22 -5.70 16.73 10.75
C TYR A 22 -5.23 15.29 10.57
N PHE A 23 -6.11 14.41 10.08
CA PHE A 23 -5.73 13.03 9.85
C PHE A 23 -4.79 12.88 8.64
N SER A 24 -4.97 13.68 7.58
CA SER A 24 -3.99 13.71 6.48
C SER A 24 -2.62 14.20 6.94
N ILE A 25 -2.55 15.22 7.81
CA ILE A 25 -1.28 15.70 8.38
C ILE A 25 -0.57 14.57 9.13
N PHE A 26 -1.30 13.87 10.00
CA PHE A 26 -0.77 12.74 10.75
C PHE A 26 -0.25 11.63 9.81
N ILE A 27 -1.06 11.21 8.82
CA ILE A 27 -0.68 10.17 7.86
C ILE A 27 0.51 10.63 6.99
N PHE A 28 0.55 11.90 6.58
CA PHE A 28 1.60 12.44 5.73
C PHE A 28 2.96 12.40 6.43
N PHE A 29 3.05 12.94 7.66
CA PHE A 29 4.32 12.92 8.40
C PHE A 29 4.70 11.51 8.83
N GLY A 30 3.76 10.77 9.42
CA GLY A 30 4.01 9.38 9.86
C GLY A 30 4.38 8.47 8.70
N GLY A 31 3.70 8.60 7.56
CA GLY A 31 3.96 7.82 6.35
C GLY A 31 5.25 8.21 5.64
N THR A 32 5.57 9.50 5.58
CA THR A 32 6.84 9.97 4.99
C THR A 32 8.03 9.49 5.79
N ILE A 33 8.02 9.71 7.12
CA ILE A 33 9.09 9.25 8.02
C ILE A 33 9.25 7.73 7.94
N GLY A 34 8.13 7.00 8.02
CA GLY A 34 8.14 5.54 7.96
C GLY A 34 8.73 5.02 6.65
N ASN A 35 8.24 5.50 5.51
CA ASN A 35 8.73 5.02 4.21
C ASN A 35 10.19 5.43 3.95
N ILE A 36 10.66 6.59 4.43
CA ILE A 36 12.09 6.96 4.36
C ILE A 36 12.94 5.98 5.18
N PHE A 37 12.55 5.66 6.41
CA PHE A 37 13.28 4.66 7.20
C PHE A 37 13.25 3.28 6.56
N ASN A 38 12.12 2.87 5.96
CA ASN A 38 12.06 1.65 5.17
C ASN A 38 13.10 1.66 4.05
N ILE A 39 13.17 2.74 3.27
CA ILE A 39 14.13 2.85 2.17
C ILE A 39 15.56 2.75 2.67
N ILE A 40 15.92 3.46 3.75
CA ILE A 40 17.27 3.42 4.32
C ILE A 40 17.62 2.00 4.79
N ILE A 41 16.74 1.36 5.56
CA ILE A 41 16.99 0.02 6.13
C ILE A 41 17.04 -1.04 5.03
N LEU A 42 16.07 -1.05 4.12
CA LEU A 42 15.97 -2.05 3.06
C LEU A 42 17.04 -1.88 1.96
N SER A 43 17.67 -0.71 1.88
CA SER A 43 18.82 -0.45 1.00
C SER A 43 20.15 -1.02 1.53
N ASP A 44 20.17 -1.58 2.74
CA ASP A 44 21.37 -2.19 3.31
C ASP A 44 21.87 -3.35 2.41
N ARG A 45 23.17 -3.33 2.10
CA ARG A 45 23.83 -4.28 1.18
C ARG A 45 23.68 -5.74 1.60
N SER A 46 23.51 -6.00 2.89
CA SER A 46 23.37 -7.35 3.45
C SER A 46 22.02 -7.99 3.16
N ILE A 47 20.93 -7.20 3.11
CA ILE A 47 19.56 -7.71 2.95
C ILE A 47 18.94 -7.37 1.59
N ARG A 48 19.39 -6.31 0.91
CA ARG A 48 18.86 -5.89 -0.41
C ARG A 48 19.00 -6.93 -1.51
N LYS A 49 19.85 -7.95 -1.30
CA LYS A 49 20.04 -9.08 -2.22
C LYS A 49 18.87 -10.07 -2.19
N LEU A 50 18.00 -9.98 -1.17
CA LEU A 50 16.82 -10.83 -1.05
C LEU A 50 15.70 -10.29 -1.95
N PRO A 51 15.09 -11.12 -2.83
CA PRO A 51 14.09 -10.67 -3.79
C PRO A 51 12.89 -9.94 -3.16
N SER A 52 12.24 -10.48 -2.12
CA SER A 52 11.15 -9.77 -1.42
C SER A 52 11.57 -8.45 -0.78
N VAL A 53 12.81 -8.34 -0.28
CA VAL A 53 13.30 -7.08 0.31
C VAL A 53 13.42 -6.00 -0.76
N PHE A 54 13.92 -6.37 -1.95
CA PHE A 54 13.94 -5.46 -3.08
C PHE A 54 12.53 -5.00 -3.47
N LEU A 55 11.54 -5.91 -3.51
CA LEU A 55 10.16 -5.55 -3.81
C LEU A 55 9.56 -4.59 -2.77
N PHE A 56 9.83 -4.81 -1.48
CA PHE A 56 9.41 -3.89 -0.40
C PHE A 56 10.07 -2.51 -0.49
N LEU A 57 11.33 -2.46 -0.93
CA LEU A 57 12.04 -1.20 -1.16
C LEU A 57 11.35 -0.38 -2.26
N ILE A 58 11.07 -1.00 -3.41
CA ILE A 58 10.36 -0.33 -4.51
C ILE A 58 8.93 0.08 -4.09
N ALA A 59 8.24 -0.77 -3.32
CA ALA A 59 6.92 -0.45 -2.78
C ALA A 59 6.95 0.75 -1.81
N SER A 60 8.02 0.90 -1.03
CA SER A 60 8.18 2.05 -0.13
C SER A 60 8.39 3.36 -0.91
N ILE A 61 9.14 3.31 -2.01
CA ILE A 61 9.31 4.46 -2.93
C ILE A 61 7.96 4.83 -3.58
N ALA A 62 7.24 3.85 -4.11
CA ALA A 62 5.92 4.08 -4.69
C ALA A 62 4.92 4.62 -3.65
N SER A 63 4.99 4.15 -2.40
CA SER A 63 4.16 4.65 -1.29
C SER A 63 4.45 6.12 -0.98
N LEU A 64 5.72 6.56 -1.03
CA LEU A 64 6.05 7.99 -0.89
C LEU A 64 5.41 8.82 -1.99
N ILE A 65 5.49 8.38 -3.25
CA ILE A 65 4.87 9.06 -4.39
C ILE A 65 3.36 9.19 -4.16
N ALA A 66 2.69 8.09 -3.78
CA ALA A 66 1.26 8.07 -3.50
C ALA A 66 0.88 9.03 -2.37
N ILE A 67 1.64 9.06 -1.28
CA ILE A 67 1.39 9.93 -0.11
C ILE A 67 1.61 11.40 -0.47
N HIS A 68 2.72 11.74 -1.12
CA HIS A 68 3.04 13.14 -1.43
C HIS A 68 2.06 13.71 -2.44
N LEU A 69 1.84 13.02 -3.55
CA LEU A 69 0.91 13.52 -4.57
C LEU A 69 -0.54 13.42 -4.08
N GLY A 70 -0.87 12.45 -3.24
CA GLY A 70 -2.23 12.22 -2.79
C GLY A 70 -2.70 13.11 -1.64
N LEU A 71 -1.85 13.36 -0.64
CA LEU A 71 -2.25 14.03 0.61
C LEU A 71 -1.89 15.51 0.67
N ILE A 72 -0.89 16.01 -0.07
CA ILE A 72 -0.44 17.41 0.04
C ILE A 72 -1.61 18.39 -0.09
N THR A 73 -2.50 18.21 -1.06
CA THR A 73 -3.63 19.14 -1.22
C THR A 73 -4.76 18.91 -0.22
N ARG A 74 -4.88 17.69 0.34
CA ARG A 74 -5.87 17.41 1.40
C ARG A 74 -5.46 18.04 2.72
N MET A 75 -4.17 18.15 3.00
CA MET A 75 -3.64 18.90 4.16
C MET A 75 -3.98 20.38 4.08
N LEU A 76 -4.06 20.93 2.87
CA LEU A 76 -4.43 22.33 2.60
C LEU A 76 -5.94 22.57 2.50
N SER A 77 -6.76 21.51 2.63
CA SER A 77 -8.22 21.60 2.53
C SER A 77 -8.77 22.61 3.53
N GLY A 78 -9.47 23.63 3.00
CA GLY A 78 -10.09 24.71 3.77
C GLY A 78 -9.15 25.84 4.22
N TRP A 79 -7.90 25.89 3.73
CA TRP A 79 -6.99 27.04 3.86
C TRP A 79 -6.61 27.63 2.50
N ALA A 80 -6.41 26.78 1.50
CA ALA A 80 -6.11 27.21 0.14
C ALA A 80 -6.86 26.34 -0.87
N SER A 81 -7.20 26.95 -2.01
CA SER A 81 -7.80 26.25 -3.13
C SER A 81 -6.77 25.30 -3.76
N ASP A 82 -7.16 24.04 -3.98
CA ASP A 82 -6.30 23.05 -4.63
C ASP A 82 -6.09 23.45 -6.11
N PRO A 83 -4.85 23.66 -6.58
CA PRO A 83 -4.60 24.05 -7.97
C PRO A 83 -5.05 22.98 -8.98
N THR A 84 -5.23 21.73 -8.55
CA THR A 84 -5.79 20.67 -9.42
C THR A 84 -7.27 20.89 -9.73
N TYR A 85 -7.95 21.79 -9.01
CA TYR A 85 -9.33 22.13 -9.31
C TYR A 85 -9.46 23.03 -10.54
N THR A 86 -8.43 23.81 -10.86
CA THR A 86 -8.43 24.75 -11.98
C THR A 86 -7.52 24.30 -13.13
N ILE A 87 -6.40 23.63 -12.82
CA ILE A 87 -5.39 23.25 -13.81
C ILE A 87 -5.62 21.81 -14.30
N GLY A 88 -6.20 21.67 -15.50
CA GLY A 88 -6.60 20.38 -16.09
C GLY A 88 -5.47 19.35 -16.24
N TRP A 89 -4.30 19.75 -16.74
CA TRP A 89 -3.18 18.81 -16.92
C TRP A 89 -2.62 18.33 -15.57
N LEU A 90 -2.62 19.19 -14.55
CA LEU A 90 -2.14 18.86 -13.21
C LEU A 90 -3.11 17.90 -12.50
N CYS A 91 -4.42 18.12 -12.64
CA CYS A 91 -5.47 17.18 -12.19
C CYS A 91 -5.24 15.78 -12.75
N LYS A 92 -5.06 15.66 -14.08
CA LYS A 92 -4.83 14.40 -14.77
C LYS A 92 -3.54 13.73 -14.33
N LEU A 93 -2.41 14.44 -14.39
CA LEU A 93 -1.09 13.90 -14.04
C LEU A 93 -1.03 13.44 -12.59
N ARG A 94 -1.53 14.25 -11.66
CA ARG A 94 -1.55 13.91 -10.25
C ARG A 94 -2.38 12.67 -9.98
N THR A 95 -3.60 12.63 -10.50
CA THR A 95 -4.50 11.48 -10.36
C THR A 95 -3.85 10.24 -10.93
N PHE A 96 -3.29 10.33 -12.14
CA PHE A 96 -2.58 9.24 -12.79
C PHE A 96 -1.44 8.69 -11.91
N LEU A 97 -0.56 9.55 -11.41
CA LEU A 97 0.57 9.14 -10.58
C LEU A 97 0.12 8.51 -9.25
N VAL A 98 -0.93 9.02 -8.62
CA VAL A 98 -1.49 8.43 -7.38
C VAL A 98 -2.06 7.04 -7.63
N PHE A 99 -2.82 6.85 -8.71
CA PHE A 99 -3.41 5.54 -9.01
C PHE A 99 -2.36 4.52 -9.44
N VAL A 100 -1.42 4.91 -10.31
CA VAL A 100 -0.29 4.05 -10.73
C VAL A 100 0.55 3.65 -9.53
N SER A 101 0.96 4.60 -8.68
CA SER A 101 1.80 4.30 -7.51
C SER A 101 1.10 3.35 -6.53
N ARG A 102 -0.20 3.55 -6.26
CA ARG A 102 -0.99 2.62 -5.43
C ARG A 102 -1.08 1.22 -6.03
N ALA A 103 -1.35 1.12 -7.33
CA ALA A 103 -1.39 -0.17 -8.01
C ALA A 103 -0.04 -0.90 -7.96
N VAL A 104 1.05 -0.18 -8.23
CA VAL A 104 2.41 -0.71 -8.11
C VAL A 104 2.66 -1.27 -6.71
N VAL A 105 2.28 -0.55 -5.65
CA VAL A 105 2.44 -1.05 -4.27
C VAL A 105 1.73 -2.40 -4.07
N PHE A 106 0.47 -2.52 -4.47
CA PHE A 106 -0.31 -3.74 -4.29
C PHE A 106 0.26 -4.92 -5.08
N TRP A 107 0.61 -4.71 -6.33
CA TRP A 107 1.17 -5.75 -7.18
C TRP A 107 2.60 -6.16 -6.79
N LEU A 108 3.40 -5.24 -6.24
CA LEU A 108 4.69 -5.60 -5.64
C LEU A 108 4.51 -6.49 -4.39
N PHE A 109 3.44 -6.30 -3.62
CA PHE A 109 3.10 -7.21 -2.52
C PHE A 109 2.61 -8.58 -3.01
N VAL A 110 1.86 -8.63 -4.12
CA VAL A 110 1.54 -9.91 -4.80
C VAL A 110 2.84 -10.63 -5.18
N LEU A 111 3.77 -9.95 -5.86
CA LEU A 111 5.06 -10.54 -6.22
C LEU A 111 5.88 -10.97 -5.01
N ALA A 112 5.86 -10.20 -3.92
CA ALA A 112 6.54 -10.58 -2.68
C ALA A 112 5.93 -11.84 -2.06
N THR A 113 4.60 -12.01 -2.15
CA THR A 113 3.89 -13.19 -1.67
C THR A 113 4.17 -14.41 -2.54
N ILE A 114 4.22 -14.24 -3.87
CA ILE A 114 4.67 -15.29 -4.81
C ILE A 114 6.12 -15.70 -4.51
N ASP A 115 7.01 -14.75 -4.26
CA ASP A 115 8.39 -15.05 -3.89
C ASP A 115 8.47 -15.89 -2.60
N ARG A 116 7.66 -15.58 -1.59
CA ARG A 116 7.54 -16.40 -0.37
C ARG A 116 6.99 -17.80 -0.67
N LEU A 117 5.99 -17.91 -1.54
CA LEU A 117 5.43 -19.19 -1.99
C LEU A 117 6.51 -20.07 -2.65
N LEU A 118 7.25 -19.50 -3.60
CA LEU A 118 8.33 -20.20 -4.32
C LEU A 118 9.41 -20.71 -3.36
N LEU A 119 9.79 -19.91 -2.37
CA LEU A 119 10.77 -20.31 -1.35
C LEU A 119 10.23 -21.40 -0.41
N SER A 120 8.94 -21.37 -0.09
CA SER A 120 8.32 -22.36 0.80
C SER A 120 8.10 -23.74 0.16
N SER A 121 8.06 -23.81 -1.18
CA SER A 121 7.80 -25.06 -1.91
C SER A 121 8.81 -26.16 -1.58
N SER A 122 8.42 -27.43 -1.62
CA SER A 122 9.35 -28.56 -1.47
C SER A 122 10.23 -28.77 -2.71
N GLU A 123 9.80 -28.29 -3.87
CA GLU A 123 10.49 -28.53 -5.14
C GLU A 123 11.66 -27.55 -5.35
N ASN A 124 12.87 -28.10 -5.54
CA ASN A 124 14.07 -27.31 -5.82
C ASN A 124 13.91 -26.43 -7.07
N ARG A 125 13.20 -26.91 -8.09
CA ARG A 125 12.92 -26.15 -9.32
C ARG A 125 12.13 -24.87 -9.02
N GLN A 126 11.13 -24.93 -8.14
CA GLN A 126 10.31 -23.77 -7.78
C GLN A 126 11.10 -22.77 -6.94
N ARG A 127 11.91 -23.24 -5.97
CA ARG A 127 12.79 -22.37 -5.17
C ARG A 127 13.78 -21.59 -6.03
N ARG A 128 14.32 -22.22 -7.08
CA ARG A 128 15.25 -21.58 -8.03
C ARG A 128 14.64 -20.44 -8.83
N LEU A 129 13.31 -20.28 -8.84
CA LEU A 129 12.65 -19.14 -9.47
C LEU A 129 12.67 -17.89 -8.58
N SER A 130 12.82 -18.04 -7.26
CA SER A 130 13.05 -16.91 -6.34
C SER A 130 14.46 -16.37 -6.54
N THR A 131 14.59 -15.42 -7.47
CA THR A 131 15.86 -14.77 -7.80
C THR A 131 15.70 -13.27 -7.94
N MET A 132 16.79 -12.54 -7.69
CA MET A 132 16.78 -11.08 -7.82
C MET A 132 16.41 -10.64 -9.24
N LYS A 133 16.90 -11.35 -10.27
CA LYS A 133 16.59 -11.06 -11.67
C LYS A 133 15.08 -11.15 -11.95
N ASN A 134 14.43 -12.18 -11.41
CA ASN A 134 12.99 -12.36 -11.59
C ASN A 134 12.18 -11.30 -10.83
N ALA A 135 12.60 -10.93 -9.61
CA ALA A 135 11.96 -9.83 -8.88
C ALA A 135 12.10 -8.48 -9.59
N GLN A 136 13.26 -8.18 -10.17
CA GLN A 136 13.48 -6.96 -10.96
C GLN A 136 12.60 -6.93 -12.22
N ARG A 137 12.59 -8.04 -12.98
CA ARG A 137 11.72 -8.18 -14.17
C ARG A 137 10.24 -8.07 -13.82
N GLY A 138 9.82 -8.72 -12.72
CA GLY A 138 8.45 -8.64 -12.22
C GLY A 138 8.07 -7.22 -11.79
N ALA A 139 8.94 -6.52 -11.06
CA ALA A 139 8.71 -5.13 -10.67
C ALA A 139 8.58 -4.21 -11.89
N LEU A 140 9.47 -4.35 -12.89
CA LEU A 140 9.39 -3.60 -14.13
C LEU A 140 8.08 -3.88 -14.88
N PHE A 141 7.70 -5.15 -15.01
CA PHE A 141 6.43 -5.56 -15.60
C PHE A 141 5.25 -4.91 -14.89
N VAL A 142 5.19 -4.98 -13.56
CA VAL A 142 4.12 -4.36 -12.75
C VAL A 142 4.03 -2.85 -12.97
N ILE A 143 5.16 -2.15 -13.06
CA ILE A 143 5.19 -0.70 -13.32
C ILE A 143 4.62 -0.39 -14.70
N ILE A 144 5.12 -1.05 -15.75
CA ILE A 144 4.67 -0.85 -17.14
C ILE A 144 3.18 -1.16 -17.27
N MET A 145 2.76 -2.31 -16.73
CA MET A 145 1.38 -2.76 -16.73
C MET A 145 0.50 -1.71 -16.04
N SER A 146 0.89 -1.23 -14.85
CA SER A 146 0.11 -0.22 -14.10
C SER A 146 -0.02 1.09 -14.88
N ILE A 147 1.05 1.53 -15.55
CA ILE A 147 1.03 2.70 -16.43
C ILE A 147 0.02 2.53 -17.57
N ILE A 148 0.03 1.38 -18.25
CA ILE A 148 -0.86 1.09 -19.37
C ILE A 148 -2.32 1.09 -18.91
N ILE A 149 -2.65 0.36 -17.84
CA ILE A 149 -4.03 0.27 -17.35
C ILE A 149 -4.56 1.65 -16.93
N TYR A 150 -3.73 2.49 -16.32
CA TYR A 150 -4.17 3.81 -15.85
C TYR A 150 -4.00 4.94 -16.87
N ALA A 151 -3.49 4.67 -18.07
CA ALA A 151 -3.36 5.67 -19.14
C ALA A 151 -4.72 6.31 -19.49
N GLN A 152 -5.80 5.54 -19.38
CA GLN A 152 -7.19 6.02 -19.55
C GLN A 152 -7.55 7.22 -18.66
N LEU A 153 -6.86 7.44 -17.53
CA LEU A 153 -7.11 8.59 -16.65
C LEU A 153 -6.82 9.93 -17.32
N PHE A 154 -5.89 10.00 -18.28
CA PHE A 154 -5.62 11.23 -19.03
C PHE A 154 -6.81 11.67 -19.90
N TYR A 155 -7.65 10.72 -20.30
CA TYR A 155 -8.88 10.98 -21.04
C TYR A 155 -10.10 11.16 -20.13
N CYS A 156 -10.21 10.33 -19.09
CA CYS A 156 -11.39 10.23 -18.23
C CYS A 156 -11.52 11.36 -17.21
N TYR A 157 -10.42 11.94 -16.72
CA TYR A 157 -10.44 12.97 -15.69
C TYR A 157 -10.43 14.38 -16.28
N GLU A 158 -11.15 15.29 -15.65
CA GLU A 158 -11.20 16.70 -16.02
C GLU A 158 -11.24 17.58 -14.77
N ALA A 159 -10.71 18.79 -14.89
CA ALA A 159 -10.76 19.81 -13.83
C ALA A 159 -11.99 20.71 -14.01
N ASN A 160 -12.28 21.53 -13.01
CA ASN A 160 -13.38 22.49 -13.00
C ASN A 160 -14.78 21.87 -13.18
N LEU A 161 -14.99 20.65 -12.69
CA LEU A 161 -16.31 20.00 -12.67
C LEU A 161 -17.15 20.53 -11.48
N THR A 162 -18.29 21.16 -11.77
CA THR A 162 -19.20 21.73 -10.75
C THR A 162 -20.23 20.74 -10.23
N ASN A 163 -20.55 19.70 -11.00
CA ASN A 163 -21.56 18.67 -10.67
C ASN A 163 -20.95 17.37 -10.15
N ALA A 164 -19.69 17.39 -9.70
CA ALA A 164 -18.95 16.21 -9.27
C ALA A 164 -18.55 16.31 -7.78
N PRO A 165 -18.24 15.18 -7.11
CA PRO A 165 -17.82 15.19 -5.70
C PRO A 165 -16.55 16.03 -5.45
N PHE A 166 -15.70 16.15 -6.48
CA PHE A 166 -14.52 17.00 -6.49
C PHE A 166 -14.43 17.75 -7.82
N GLN A 167 -13.81 18.92 -7.81
CA GLN A 167 -13.61 19.72 -9.02
C GLN A 167 -12.63 19.05 -10.01
N CYS A 168 -11.80 18.11 -9.54
CA CYS A 168 -11.00 17.20 -10.35
C CYS A 168 -11.58 15.79 -10.24
N TYR A 169 -12.33 15.35 -11.25
CA TYR A 169 -13.07 14.08 -11.20
C TYR A 169 -13.29 13.50 -12.60
N ALA A 170 -13.90 12.31 -12.67
CA ALA A 170 -14.30 11.71 -13.93
C ALA A 170 -15.36 12.58 -14.64
N LYS A 171 -15.13 12.88 -15.92
CA LYS A 171 -15.97 13.81 -16.72
C LYS A 171 -17.34 13.27 -17.12
N SER A 172 -17.51 11.95 -17.12
CA SER A 172 -18.77 11.28 -17.49
C SER A 172 -19.03 10.04 -16.64
N SER A 173 -20.29 9.60 -16.54
CA SER A 173 -20.66 8.41 -15.78
C SER A 173 -19.97 7.13 -16.29
N SER A 174 -19.76 7.02 -17.60
CA SER A 174 -19.00 5.90 -18.19
C SER A 174 -17.52 5.95 -17.79
N CYS A 175 -16.92 7.14 -17.74
CA CYS A 175 -15.55 7.31 -17.26
C CYS A 175 -15.45 6.98 -15.76
N GLN A 176 -16.43 7.40 -14.97
CA GLN A 176 -16.49 7.09 -13.54
C GLN A 176 -16.55 5.57 -13.34
N LEU A 177 -17.51 4.90 -13.97
CA LEU A 177 -17.67 3.45 -13.92
C LEU A 177 -16.38 2.72 -14.33
N LEU A 178 -15.77 3.10 -15.46
CA LEU A 178 -14.52 2.49 -15.93
C LEU A 178 -13.39 2.63 -14.90
N THR A 179 -13.21 3.83 -14.34
CA THR A 179 -12.11 4.11 -13.40
C THR A 179 -12.34 3.49 -12.03
N ASP A 180 -13.59 3.46 -11.55
CA ASP A 180 -13.98 2.81 -10.29
C ASP A 180 -13.88 1.29 -10.39
N MET A 181 -14.33 0.70 -11.50
CA MET A 181 -14.18 -0.73 -11.77
C MET A 181 -12.71 -1.12 -11.89
N THR A 182 -11.91 -0.34 -12.61
CA THR A 182 -10.47 -0.57 -12.72
C THR A 182 -9.81 -0.51 -11.35
N PHE A 183 -10.11 0.50 -10.54
CA PHE A 183 -9.54 0.61 -9.21
C PHE A 183 -9.96 -0.54 -8.29
N ALA A 184 -11.26 -0.86 -8.23
CA ALA A 184 -11.80 -1.89 -7.37
C ALA A 184 -11.24 -3.26 -7.76
N SER A 185 -11.28 -3.63 -9.04
CA SER A 185 -10.80 -4.93 -9.53
C SER A 185 -9.27 -4.99 -9.53
N PHE A 186 -8.62 -4.18 -10.37
CA PHE A 186 -7.20 -4.32 -10.68
C PHE A 186 -6.28 -3.85 -9.55
N THR A 187 -6.67 -2.84 -8.77
CA THR A 187 -5.81 -2.33 -7.69
C THR A 187 -6.11 -2.94 -6.33
N THR A 188 -7.36 -3.33 -6.05
CA THR A 188 -7.73 -3.79 -4.71
C THR A 188 -8.09 -5.27 -4.66
N ILE A 189 -9.20 -5.68 -5.29
CA ILE A 189 -9.78 -7.01 -5.12
C ILE A 189 -8.87 -8.09 -5.68
N VAL A 190 -8.44 -7.99 -6.95
CA VAL A 190 -7.60 -9.01 -7.59
C VAL A 190 -6.27 -9.19 -6.86
N PRO A 191 -5.50 -8.13 -6.55
CA PRO A 191 -4.27 -8.28 -5.78
C PRO A 191 -4.49 -8.89 -4.39
N LEU A 192 -5.55 -8.50 -3.67
CA LEU A 192 -5.86 -9.05 -2.35
C LEU A 192 -6.21 -10.54 -2.42
N LEU A 193 -7.01 -10.96 -3.41
CA LEU A 193 -7.33 -12.37 -3.63
C LEU A 193 -6.07 -13.18 -3.96
N LEU A 194 -5.22 -12.68 -4.85
CA LEU A 194 -3.94 -13.34 -5.17
C LEU A 194 -3.03 -13.44 -3.95
N MET A 195 -2.88 -12.36 -3.18
CA MET A 195 -2.09 -12.37 -1.93
C MET A 195 -2.66 -13.36 -0.91
N LEU A 196 -3.98 -13.45 -0.77
CA LEU A 196 -4.62 -14.42 0.12
C LEU A 196 -4.38 -15.86 -0.34
N ILE A 197 -4.62 -16.15 -1.62
CA ILE A 197 -4.44 -17.50 -2.20
C ILE A 197 -2.98 -17.93 -2.05
N PHE A 198 -2.03 -17.12 -2.52
CA PHE A 198 -0.60 -17.45 -2.43
C PHE A 198 -0.11 -17.47 -0.98
N GLY A 199 -0.65 -16.63 -0.11
CA GLY A 199 -0.36 -16.64 1.33
C GLY A 199 -0.80 -17.94 2.00
N LEU A 200 -2.04 -18.40 1.73
CA LEU A 200 -2.56 -19.67 2.26
C LEU A 200 -1.76 -20.87 1.73
N MET A 201 -1.42 -20.88 0.43
CA MET A 201 -0.55 -21.91 -0.14
C MET A 201 0.83 -21.92 0.51
N THR A 202 1.41 -20.75 0.80
CA THR A 202 2.70 -20.63 1.49
C THR A 202 2.63 -21.25 2.89
N ILE A 203 1.54 -20.98 3.63
CA ILE A 203 1.32 -21.56 4.97
C ILE A 203 1.17 -23.09 4.87
N SER A 204 0.43 -23.59 3.87
CA SER A 204 0.27 -25.03 3.62
C SER A 204 1.62 -25.70 3.38
N ASN A 205 2.43 -25.15 2.47
CA ASN A 205 3.77 -25.68 2.14
C ASN A 205 4.69 -25.71 3.37
N ILE A 206 4.65 -24.67 4.21
CA ILE A 206 5.45 -24.61 5.44
C ILE A 206 5.00 -25.67 6.45
N ARG A 207 3.69 -25.84 6.64
CA ARG A 207 3.14 -26.88 7.54
C ARG A 207 3.53 -28.27 7.07
N GLU A 208 3.45 -28.52 5.77
CA GLU A 208 3.85 -29.79 5.19
C GLU A 208 5.37 -30.02 5.34
N SER A 209 6.19 -29.00 5.07
CA SER A 209 7.64 -29.10 5.27
C SER A 209 8.00 -29.39 6.73
N HIS A 210 7.26 -28.82 7.69
CA HIS A 210 7.46 -29.11 9.11
C HIS A 210 7.04 -30.54 9.47
N ARG A 211 5.91 -31.02 8.92
CA ARG A 211 5.43 -32.40 9.13
C ARG A 211 6.44 -33.43 8.63
N ARG A 212 7.00 -33.23 7.43
CA ARG A 212 8.04 -34.12 6.86
C ARG A 212 9.29 -34.17 7.74
N LEU A 213 9.74 -33.02 8.24
CA LEU A 213 10.90 -32.95 9.14
C LEU A 213 10.67 -33.66 10.48
N CYS A 214 9.47 -33.53 11.07
CA CYS A 214 9.12 -34.25 12.31
C CYS A 214 9.02 -35.77 12.12
N GLN A 215 8.59 -36.24 10.95
CA GLN A 215 8.53 -37.68 10.66
C GLN A 215 9.92 -38.29 10.47
N THR A 216 10.85 -37.58 9.81
CA THR A 216 12.24 -38.07 9.62
C THR A 216 13.09 -37.96 10.89
N SER A 217 12.72 -37.12 11.87
CA SER A 217 13.50 -36.94 13.11
C SER A 217 13.48 -38.13 14.09
N ILE A 218 12.67 -39.17 13.84
CA ILE A 218 12.69 -40.40 14.65
C ILE A 218 13.89 -41.30 14.29
N GLU A 219 14.47 -41.17 13.09
CA GLU A 219 15.56 -42.05 12.63
C GLU A 219 16.95 -41.40 12.52
N THR A 220 17.09 -40.06 12.59
CA THR A 220 18.41 -39.40 12.41
C THR A 220 18.65 -38.26 13.40
N MET A 221 18.83 -38.65 14.66
CA MET A 221 19.27 -37.77 15.75
C MET A 221 20.79 -37.52 15.64
N THR A 222 21.28 -36.64 14.75
CA THR A 222 22.68 -36.13 14.85
C THR A 222 23.08 -34.94 13.97
N HIS A 223 22.33 -34.51 12.96
CA HIS A 223 22.77 -33.37 12.15
C HIS A 223 22.31 -32.03 12.75
N ARG A 224 23.08 -31.49 13.70
CA ARG A 224 22.92 -30.09 14.16
C ARG A 224 23.02 -29.19 12.93
N LEU A 225 21.92 -28.52 12.55
CA LEU A 225 21.93 -27.48 11.51
C LEU A 225 23.03 -26.48 11.83
N SER A 226 23.82 -26.09 10.83
CA SER A 226 24.88 -25.10 11.07
C SER A 226 24.27 -23.77 11.54
N PRO A 227 24.99 -22.98 12.37
CA PRO A 227 24.48 -21.69 12.86
C PRO A 227 24.02 -20.75 11.74
N SER A 228 24.63 -20.83 10.55
CA SER A 228 24.27 -20.07 9.37
C SER A 228 22.92 -20.48 8.77
N GLN A 229 22.63 -21.79 8.71
CA GLN A 229 21.34 -22.31 8.22
C GLN A 229 20.19 -21.93 9.16
N GLN A 230 20.41 -21.98 10.48
CA GLN A 230 19.40 -21.58 11.47
C GLN A 230 19.08 -20.08 11.38
N ARG A 231 20.09 -19.24 11.12
CA ARG A 231 19.91 -17.80 10.89
C ARG A 231 19.09 -17.50 9.63
N SER A 232 19.30 -18.23 8.52
CA SER A 232 18.52 -18.07 7.29
C SER A 232 17.04 -18.40 7.51
N LYS A 233 16.75 -19.56 8.15
CA LYS A 233 15.37 -19.96 8.46
C LYS A 233 14.65 -18.94 9.35
N LYS A 234 15.34 -18.36 10.34
CA LYS A 234 14.77 -17.30 11.19
C LYS A 234 14.45 -16.03 10.38
N MET A 235 15.34 -15.64 9.48
CA MET A 235 15.13 -14.49 8.59
C MET A 235 13.94 -14.69 7.65
N GLU A 236 13.82 -15.88 7.04
CA GLU A 236 12.70 -16.24 6.17
C GLU A 236 11.36 -16.16 6.92
N ARG A 237 11.31 -16.65 8.16
CA ARG A 237 10.10 -16.57 9.00
C ARG A 237 9.69 -15.13 9.29
N HIS A 238 10.65 -14.24 9.57
CA HIS A 238 10.35 -12.82 9.78
C HIS A 238 9.80 -12.17 8.51
N LEU A 239 10.40 -12.43 7.35
CA LEU A 239 9.91 -11.91 6.07
C LEU A 239 8.50 -12.42 5.73
N LEU A 240 8.22 -13.69 6.00
CA LEU A 240 6.88 -14.25 5.83
C LEU A 240 5.85 -13.54 6.71
N PHE A 241 6.16 -13.36 8.00
CA PHE A 241 5.27 -12.70 8.94
C PHE A 241 5.02 -11.24 8.55
N MET A 242 6.06 -10.54 8.07
CA MET A 242 5.93 -9.19 7.51
C MET A 242 4.95 -9.15 6.32
N VAL A 243 5.08 -10.05 5.33
CA VAL A 243 4.15 -10.12 4.18
C VAL A 243 2.73 -10.38 4.69
N PHE A 244 2.54 -11.40 5.52
CA PHE A 244 1.21 -11.82 5.97
C PHE A 244 0.48 -10.72 6.74
N THR A 245 1.16 -10.08 7.70
CA THR A 245 0.58 -8.94 8.43
C THR A 245 0.30 -7.76 7.51
N GLN A 246 1.17 -7.49 6.53
CA GLN A 246 0.94 -6.45 5.55
C GLN A 246 -0.32 -6.71 4.71
N VAL A 247 -0.53 -7.95 4.26
CA VAL A 247 -1.72 -8.34 3.49
C VAL A 247 -3.00 -8.13 4.30
N LEU A 248 -3.00 -8.56 5.57
CA LEU A 248 -4.15 -8.37 6.46
C LEU A 248 -4.48 -6.89 6.67
N VAL A 249 -3.47 -6.06 6.95
CA VAL A 249 -3.66 -4.62 7.14
C VAL A 249 -4.12 -3.93 5.85
N LEU A 250 -3.56 -4.31 4.69
CA LEU A 250 -4.03 -3.80 3.39
C LEU A 250 -5.49 -4.15 3.15
N ALA A 251 -5.90 -5.40 3.40
CA ALA A 251 -7.28 -5.82 3.23
C ALA A 251 -8.23 -4.97 4.09
N ILE A 252 -7.94 -4.85 5.39
CA ILE A 252 -8.78 -4.10 6.34
C ILE A 252 -8.90 -2.62 5.95
N LEU A 253 -7.78 -2.00 5.56
CA LEU A 253 -7.74 -0.55 5.31
C LEU A 253 -8.21 -0.14 3.92
N THR A 254 -8.22 -1.04 2.93
CA THR A 254 -8.49 -0.66 1.53
C THR A 254 -9.74 -1.28 0.92
N LEU A 255 -10.22 -2.43 1.43
CA LEU A 255 -11.50 -3.00 1.01
C LEU A 255 -12.69 -2.04 1.21
N PRO A 256 -12.79 -1.26 2.30
CA PRO A 256 -13.88 -0.30 2.46
C PRO A 256 -13.96 0.72 1.32
N GLN A 257 -12.81 1.14 0.77
CA GLN A 257 -12.78 2.06 -0.36
C GLN A 257 -13.25 1.39 -1.66
N ALA A 258 -12.83 0.15 -1.92
CA ALA A 258 -13.29 -0.58 -3.10
C ALA A 258 -14.80 -0.81 -3.05
N ILE A 259 -15.33 -1.19 -1.90
CA ILE A 259 -16.78 -1.38 -1.68
C ILE A 259 -17.53 -0.07 -1.92
N GLN A 260 -17.07 1.04 -1.34
CA GLN A 260 -17.72 2.34 -1.51
C GLN A 260 -17.72 2.78 -2.97
N ARG A 261 -16.62 2.60 -3.72
CA ARG A 261 -16.57 2.97 -5.15
C ARG A 261 -17.50 2.12 -6.00
N LEU A 262 -17.58 0.81 -5.73
CA LEU A 262 -18.54 -0.06 -6.41
C LEU A 262 -19.98 0.36 -6.08
N TYR A 263 -20.29 0.62 -4.82
CA TYR A 263 -21.59 1.13 -4.39
C TYR A 263 -21.96 2.41 -5.14
N ALA A 264 -21.06 3.40 -5.19
CA ALA A 264 -21.28 4.67 -5.89
C ALA A 264 -21.45 4.48 -7.41
N ALA A 265 -20.79 3.49 -8.01
CA ALA A 265 -20.92 3.20 -9.43
C ALA A 265 -22.28 2.59 -9.82
N PHE A 266 -22.96 1.90 -8.90
CA PHE A 266 -24.21 1.19 -9.18
C PHE A 266 -25.49 1.94 -8.77
N ILE A 267 -25.43 2.87 -7.81
CA ILE A 267 -26.64 3.48 -7.24
C ILE A 267 -27.23 4.63 -8.06
N GLY A 268 -26.55 5.08 -9.11
CA GLY A 268 -27.04 6.16 -9.98
C GLY A 268 -27.01 7.53 -9.29
N PRO A 269 -27.63 8.56 -9.89
CA PRO A 269 -27.60 9.92 -9.37
C PRO A 269 -28.34 10.05 -8.04
N TYR A 270 -27.80 10.84 -7.11
CA TYR A 270 -28.43 11.09 -5.82
C TYR A 270 -29.68 11.96 -5.96
N ASN A 271 -30.79 11.50 -5.38
CA ASN A 271 -32.07 12.23 -5.37
C ASN A 271 -32.08 13.40 -4.37
N SER A 272 -31.08 13.50 -3.48
CA SER A 272 -30.98 14.58 -2.49
C SER A 272 -29.54 14.99 -2.22
N GLN A 273 -29.33 16.28 -1.97
CA GLN A 273 -28.02 16.84 -1.61
C GLN A 273 -27.47 16.27 -0.29
N LEU A 274 -28.36 15.92 0.65
CA LEU A 274 -27.99 15.27 1.89
C LEU A 274 -27.40 13.86 1.65
N GLN A 275 -27.95 13.08 0.72
CA GLN A 275 -27.38 11.76 0.37
C GLN A 275 -26.00 11.90 -0.29
N ALA A 276 -25.86 12.83 -1.23
CA ALA A 276 -24.56 13.12 -1.86
C ALA A 276 -23.50 13.54 -0.83
N THR A 277 -23.88 14.36 0.15
CA THR A 277 -22.98 14.81 1.23
C THR A 277 -22.56 13.65 2.13
N LYS A 278 -23.47 12.73 2.46
CA LYS A 278 -23.16 11.53 3.24
C LYS A 278 -22.20 10.61 2.51
N ASP A 279 -22.43 10.36 1.23
CA ASP A 279 -21.52 9.52 0.44
C ASP A 279 -20.13 10.14 0.32
N MET A 280 -20.04 11.45 0.07
CA MET A 280 -18.76 12.16 0.04
C MET A 280 -18.02 12.08 1.38
N PHE A 281 -18.75 12.16 2.51
CA PHE A 281 -18.18 12.00 3.84
C PHE A 281 -17.59 10.58 4.03
N VAL A 282 -18.33 9.54 3.65
CA VAL A 282 -17.86 8.14 3.73
C VAL A 282 -16.65 7.94 2.81
N TYR A 283 -16.71 8.44 1.57
CA TYR A 283 -15.60 8.42 0.61
C TYR A 283 -14.32 9.01 1.20
N ASN A 284 -14.42 10.17 1.86
CA ASN A 284 -13.27 10.82 2.49
C ASN A 284 -12.64 9.96 3.58
N ILE A 285 -13.45 9.33 4.43
CA ILE A 285 -12.96 8.43 5.48
C ILE A 285 -12.24 7.23 4.87
N VAL A 286 -12.88 6.50 3.96
CA VAL A 286 -12.29 5.29 3.37
C VAL A 286 -11.04 5.61 2.53
N LEU A 287 -11.00 6.79 1.89
CA LEU A 287 -9.82 7.25 1.18
C LEU A 287 -8.63 7.50 2.13
N LEU A 288 -8.88 8.10 3.31
CA LEU A 288 -7.85 8.30 4.33
C LEU A 288 -7.33 6.98 4.88
N LEU A 289 -8.21 5.97 5.07
CA LEU A 289 -7.79 4.62 5.45
C LEU A 289 -6.84 4.00 4.40
N THR A 290 -7.11 4.19 3.11
CA THR A 290 -6.20 3.73 2.06
C THR A 290 -4.84 4.43 2.10
N TYR A 291 -4.80 5.74 2.39
CA TYR A 291 -3.51 6.42 2.59
C TYR A 291 -2.77 5.95 3.84
N LEU A 292 -3.51 5.68 4.92
CA LEU A 292 -2.95 5.06 6.11
C LEU A 292 -2.32 3.69 5.76
N ALA A 293 -2.95 2.91 4.88
CA ALA A 293 -2.40 1.64 4.40
C ALA A 293 -1.02 1.80 3.72
N SER A 294 -0.79 2.90 3.00
CA SER A 294 0.52 3.25 2.41
C SER A 294 1.54 3.77 3.43
N ALA A 295 1.10 4.25 4.59
CA ALA A 295 1.95 4.73 5.68
C ALA A 295 2.40 3.59 6.63
N MET A 296 1.60 2.53 6.75
CA MET A 296 1.82 1.43 7.70
C MET A 296 3.02 0.48 7.46
N PRO A 297 3.59 0.30 6.25
CA PRO A 297 4.60 -0.74 6.02
C PRO A 297 5.77 -0.69 6.98
N PHE A 298 6.33 0.48 7.28
CA PHE A 298 7.46 0.62 8.22
C PHE A 298 7.13 0.16 9.64
N TYR A 299 5.97 0.55 10.14
CA TYR A 299 5.53 0.20 11.48
C TYR A 299 5.29 -1.31 11.58
N ILE A 300 4.67 -1.89 10.56
CA ILE A 300 4.49 -3.35 10.45
C ILE A 300 5.86 -4.03 10.42
N TYR A 301 6.79 -3.59 9.58
CA TYR A 301 8.11 -4.20 9.42
C TYR A 301 8.94 -4.12 10.69
N THR A 302 8.84 -3.02 11.43
CA THR A 302 9.54 -2.85 12.71
C THR A 302 8.96 -3.74 13.81
N LEU A 303 7.64 -3.90 13.85
CA LEU A 303 6.95 -4.76 14.83
C LEU A 303 7.18 -6.25 14.52
N THR A 304 7.02 -6.66 13.27
CA THR A 304 6.98 -8.06 12.83
C THR A 304 8.33 -8.62 12.36
N GLY A 305 9.20 -7.76 11.80
CA GLY A 305 10.50 -8.14 11.23
C GLY A 305 11.57 -8.49 12.27
N GLY A 306 11.29 -8.31 13.58
CA GLY A 306 12.19 -8.70 14.67
C GLY A 306 13.58 -8.09 14.54
N THR A 307 14.63 -8.89 14.78
CA THR A 307 16.03 -8.41 14.72
C THR A 307 16.48 -8.01 13.32
N LEU A 308 15.77 -8.44 12.27
CA LEU A 308 16.10 -8.08 10.88
C LEU A 308 15.92 -6.58 10.64
N PHE A 309 14.89 -6.00 11.26
CA PHE A 309 14.54 -4.59 11.08
C PHE A 309 14.95 -3.72 12.28
N ARG A 310 14.76 -4.24 13.50
CA ARG A 310 15.03 -3.49 14.74
C ARG A 310 16.52 -3.20 14.94
N LYS A 311 17.43 -4.13 14.60
CA LYS A 311 18.88 -3.90 14.77
C LYS A 311 19.42 -2.83 13.82
N PRO A 312 19.16 -2.87 12.50
CA PRO A 312 19.54 -1.78 11.62
C PRO A 312 18.96 -0.42 12.03
N LEU A 313 17.69 -0.39 12.47
CA LEU A 313 17.05 0.84 12.95
C LEU A 313 17.78 1.40 14.18
N LEU A 314 18.05 0.58 15.20
CA LEU A 314 18.78 1.02 16.39
C LEU A 314 20.19 1.51 16.05
N ASN A 315 20.92 0.81 15.18
CA ASN A 315 22.25 1.22 14.74
C ASN A 315 22.21 2.56 13.99
N LEU A 316 21.19 2.77 13.16
CA LEU A 316 20.96 4.03 12.45
C LEU A 316 20.70 5.17 13.44
N MET A 317 19.80 4.96 14.40
CA MET A 317 19.49 5.95 15.45
C MET A 317 20.73 6.29 16.29
N GLN A 318 21.51 5.28 16.70
CA GLN A 318 22.76 5.49 17.43
C GLN A 318 23.81 6.26 16.61
N ARG A 319 23.85 6.04 15.29
CA ARG A 319 24.75 6.78 14.40
C ARG A 319 24.32 8.24 14.26
N ILE A 320 23.02 8.49 14.08
CA ILE A 320 22.45 9.85 14.02
C ILE A 320 22.69 10.58 15.34
N TYR A 321 22.41 9.93 16.46
CA TYR A 321 22.65 10.50 17.80
C TYR A 321 24.11 10.91 17.97
N ARG A 322 25.07 10.04 17.61
CA ARG A 322 26.50 10.35 17.66
C ARG A 322 26.89 11.54 16.78
N LEU A 323 26.33 11.65 15.57
CA LEU A 323 26.59 12.79 14.67
C LEU A 323 26.04 14.10 15.22
N ILE A 324 24.87 14.07 15.87
CA ILE A 324 24.28 15.26 16.50
C ILE A 324 25.07 15.64 17.76
N SER A 325 25.48 14.68 18.58
CA SER A 325 26.26 14.94 19.80
C SER A 325 27.67 15.46 19.49
N CYS A 326 28.32 14.97 18.42
CA CYS A 326 29.63 15.50 17.99
C CYS A 326 29.56 16.89 17.35
N ARG A 327 28.39 17.35 16.89
CA ARG A 327 28.20 18.72 16.36
C ARG A 327 27.90 19.77 17.45
N ARG A 328 27.77 19.36 18.71
CA ARG A 328 27.47 20.24 19.86
C ARG A 328 28.71 20.61 20.69
N PHE A 329 29.90 20.24 20.24
CA PHE A 329 31.21 20.64 20.78
C PHE A 329 31.99 21.37 19.69
#